data_AF-A0A238YN19-F1
#
_entry.id   AF-A0A238YN19-F1
#
_cell.length_a   1.000
_cell.length_b   1.000
_cell.length_c   1.000
_cell.angle_alpha   90.00
_cell.angle_beta   90.00
_cell.angle_gamma   90.00
#
_symmetry.space_group_name_H-M   'P 1'
#
loop_
_entity.id
_entity.type
_entity.pdbx_description
1 polymer ?
#
loop_
_entity_poly.entity_id
_entity_poly.type
_entity_poly.pdbx_seq_one_letter_code
_entity_poly.pdbx_strand_id
1 'polypeptide(L)'
;MDKIQSAIAKARAERSGTPPHIGQTARSGVGTAPDPSADVKAAWQALPTLMLNERQMERRRIVAFQGGSPASAVDMLRTRVLQQMRANNWRRLAITSPSANCGKSTVSLNLAFSLARQPDLRTVLIELDLRRPTLGSMLGVSRDISFAGVLDGSRRFEDNALRHGDNLAISTNRGPSRNPAELLNGPHVAEVLSDIEARYDPTLMIFDTPPMLAADDTMAFAGQVDCVLLVAAAEATTIKEIDMCERELAGQTNVMGVILNKCRYMGQEYGSGYYD
;
A
#
# COMPACT_ATOMS: atom_id res chain seq x y z
N MET A 1 59.94 37.96 22.81
CA MET A 1 58.49 37.67 22.86
C MET A 1 57.71 38.93 22.47
N ASP A 2 57.78 39.37 21.21
CA ASP A 2 57.16 40.65 20.79
C ASP A 2 56.50 40.63 19.40
N LYS A 3 56.72 39.58 18.58
CA LYS A 3 56.11 39.50 17.25
C LYS A 3 54.68 38.94 17.25
N ILE A 4 54.31 38.14 18.27
CA ILE A 4 52.99 37.50 18.36
C ILE A 4 51.92 38.47 18.89
N GLN A 5 52.26 39.37 19.81
CA GLN A 5 51.30 40.38 20.32
C GLN A 5 50.96 41.45 19.27
N SER A 6 51.90 41.82 18.38
CA SER A 6 51.61 42.77 17.29
C SER A 6 50.65 42.21 16.23
N ALA A 7 50.64 40.88 16.03
CA ALA A 7 49.74 40.22 15.09
C ALA A 7 48.29 40.15 15.62
N ILE A 8 48.11 40.00 16.94
CA ILE A 8 46.78 39.92 17.58
C ILE A 8 46.13 41.31 17.71
N ALA A 9 46.92 42.37 17.89
CA ALA A 9 46.42 43.75 17.92
C ALA A 9 45.92 44.22 16.54
N LYS A 10 46.61 43.84 15.46
CA LYS A 10 46.21 44.21 14.08
C LYS A 10 44.90 43.52 13.65
N ALA A 11 44.66 42.29 14.10
CA ALA A 11 43.42 41.55 13.84
C ALA A 11 42.21 42.05 14.66
N ARG A 12 42.42 42.81 15.75
CA ARG A 12 41.32 43.39 16.55
C ARG A 12 40.89 44.79 16.09
N ALA A 13 41.74 45.52 15.37
CA ALA A 13 41.42 46.83 14.81
C ALA A 13 40.57 46.77 13.52
N GLU A 14 40.56 45.64 12.81
CA GLU A 14 39.75 45.44 11.58
C GLU A 14 38.30 44.99 11.87
N ARG A 15 37.94 44.80 13.14
CA ARG A 15 36.59 44.35 13.57
C ARG A 15 35.68 45.44 14.13
N SER A 16 36.11 46.71 14.14
CA SER A 16 35.32 47.85 14.60
C SER A 16 34.98 48.82 13.46
N GLY A 17 34.33 48.29 12.41
CA GLY A 17 33.75 49.06 11.31
C GLY A 17 32.23 48.93 11.32
N THR A 18 31.55 50.02 11.64
CA THR A 18 30.09 50.16 11.55
C THR A 18 29.61 49.90 10.12
N PRO A 19 28.66 48.98 9.88
CA PRO A 19 28.14 48.76 8.53
C PRO A 19 27.17 49.88 8.12
N PRO A 20 27.15 50.26 6.84
CA PRO A 20 26.30 51.35 6.36
C PRO A 20 24.83 50.92 6.29
N HIS A 21 23.94 51.86 6.59
CA HIS A 21 22.50 51.76 6.32
C HIS A 21 22.25 51.54 4.82
N ILE A 22 21.85 50.34 4.45
CA ILE A 22 21.27 50.04 3.14
C ILE A 22 19.75 50.07 3.30
N GLY A 23 19.11 50.88 2.46
CA GLY A 23 17.68 51.18 2.52
C GLY A 23 16.78 49.95 2.45
N GLN A 24 15.67 50.03 3.16
CA GLN A 24 14.55 49.10 3.08
C GLN A 24 13.95 49.15 1.67
N THR A 25 14.36 48.22 0.81
CA THR A 25 13.51 47.75 -0.29
C THR A 25 12.67 46.59 0.24
N ALA A 26 11.37 46.80 0.31
CA ALA A 26 10.37 45.79 0.65
C ALA A 26 10.58 44.53 -0.21
N ARG A 27 10.99 43.43 0.42
CA ARG A 27 10.92 42.10 -0.20
C ARG A 27 9.47 41.63 -0.14
N SER A 28 8.78 41.83 -1.24
CA SER A 28 7.56 41.15 -1.60
C SER A 28 7.76 39.63 -1.53
N GLY A 29 6.91 38.97 -0.73
CA GLY A 29 6.49 37.57 -0.84
C GLY A 29 7.59 36.53 -1.09
N VAL A 30 8.24 36.06 -0.03
CA VAL A 30 8.79 34.70 -0.04
C VAL A 30 7.60 33.76 -0.02
N GLY A 31 7.25 33.20 -1.19
CA GLY A 31 6.32 32.08 -1.25
C GLY A 31 6.86 30.97 -0.37
N THR A 32 6.15 30.68 0.72
CA THR A 32 6.36 29.47 1.51
C THR A 32 6.30 28.29 0.56
N ALA A 33 7.40 27.52 0.44
CA ALA A 33 7.35 26.22 -0.22
C ALA A 33 6.18 25.43 0.41
N PRO A 34 5.34 24.76 -0.41
CA PRO A 34 4.19 24.05 0.13
C PRO A 34 4.68 23.01 1.15
N ASP A 35 3.97 22.91 2.27
CA ASP A 35 4.19 21.88 3.26
C ASP A 35 3.95 20.52 2.57
N PRO A 36 4.95 19.63 2.47
CA PRO A 36 4.80 18.33 1.81
C PRO A 36 3.60 17.53 2.38
N SER A 37 3.27 17.73 3.66
CA SER A 37 2.13 17.07 4.29
C SER A 37 0.78 17.63 3.81
N ALA A 38 0.72 18.93 3.47
CA ALA A 38 -0.47 19.57 2.92
C ALA A 38 -0.72 19.11 1.48
N ASP A 39 0.33 18.95 0.68
CA ASP A 39 0.25 18.44 -0.69
C ASP A 39 -0.26 17.00 -0.74
N VAL A 40 0.24 16.14 0.16
CA VAL A 40 -0.27 14.77 0.27
C VAL A 40 -1.74 14.78 0.69
N LYS A 41 -2.12 15.55 1.73
CA LYS A 41 -3.52 15.62 2.16
C LYS A 41 -4.44 16.08 1.02
N ALA A 42 -4.04 17.08 0.25
CA ALA A 42 -4.78 17.55 -0.92
C ALA A 42 -4.89 16.46 -1.99
N ALA A 43 -3.82 15.71 -2.27
CA ALA A 43 -3.85 14.59 -3.21
C ALA A 43 -4.84 13.51 -2.80
N TRP A 44 -4.91 13.17 -1.50
CA TRP A 44 -5.92 12.24 -0.98
C TRP A 44 -7.34 12.79 -1.10
N GLN A 45 -7.56 14.06 -0.73
CA GLN A 45 -8.89 14.67 -0.81
C GLN A 45 -9.41 14.84 -2.24
N ALA A 46 -8.52 14.91 -3.23
CA ALA A 46 -8.87 14.97 -4.65
C ALA A 46 -9.39 13.63 -5.20
N LEU A 47 -9.11 12.50 -4.52
CA LEU A 47 -9.62 11.20 -4.96
C LEU A 47 -11.15 11.11 -4.79
N PRO A 48 -11.88 10.63 -5.81
CA PRO A 48 -13.32 10.41 -5.70
C PRO A 48 -13.68 9.44 -4.56
N THR A 49 -14.75 9.73 -3.83
CA THR A 49 -15.17 8.89 -2.70
C THR A 49 -15.77 7.55 -3.15
N LEU A 50 -15.37 6.47 -2.48
CA LEU A 50 -15.94 5.15 -2.59
C LEU A 50 -17.21 5.04 -1.74
N MET A 51 -18.35 4.85 -2.39
CA MET A 51 -19.63 4.60 -1.73
C MET A 51 -19.82 3.09 -1.55
N LEU A 52 -20.00 2.66 -0.30
CA LEU A 52 -20.08 1.25 0.08
C LEU A 52 -21.50 0.89 0.52
N ASN A 53 -21.92 -0.34 0.20
CA ASN A 53 -23.21 -0.88 0.60
C ASN A 53 -23.00 -1.97 1.66
N GLU A 54 -23.48 -1.75 2.89
CA GLU A 54 -23.23 -2.65 4.03
C GLU A 54 -23.68 -4.10 3.76
N ARG A 55 -24.89 -4.29 3.22
CA ARG A 55 -25.41 -5.62 2.88
C ARG A 55 -24.52 -6.33 1.87
N GLN A 56 -23.94 -5.60 0.93
CA GLN A 56 -22.99 -6.16 -0.03
C GLN A 56 -21.68 -6.56 0.64
N MET A 57 -21.14 -5.72 1.54
CA MET A 57 -19.92 -6.01 2.29
C MET A 57 -20.06 -7.29 3.12
N GLU A 58 -21.17 -7.43 3.83
CA GLU A 58 -21.51 -8.64 4.59
C GLU A 58 -21.59 -9.88 3.70
N ARG A 59 -22.32 -9.79 2.58
CA ARG A 59 -22.44 -10.90 1.60
C ARG A 59 -21.09 -11.31 1.01
N ARG A 60 -20.17 -10.37 0.83
CA ARG A 60 -18.81 -10.60 0.33
C ARG A 60 -17.80 -10.94 1.43
N ARG A 61 -18.25 -11.08 2.69
CA ARG A 61 -17.43 -11.37 3.87
C ARG A 61 -16.34 -10.32 4.14
N ILE A 62 -16.65 -9.04 3.86
CA ILE A 62 -15.79 -7.90 4.17
C ILE A 62 -16.21 -7.36 5.54
N VAL A 63 -15.70 -8.01 6.60
CA VAL A 63 -16.11 -7.81 8.00
C VAL A 63 -15.34 -6.69 8.68
N ALA A 64 -14.11 -6.41 8.23
CA ALA A 64 -13.26 -5.38 8.83
C ALA A 64 -13.71 -3.95 8.51
N PHE A 65 -14.70 -3.77 7.63
CA PHE A 65 -15.28 -2.47 7.32
C PHE A 65 -15.92 -1.80 8.55
N GLN A 66 -16.68 -2.54 9.36
CA GLN A 66 -17.32 -2.03 10.58
C GLN A 66 -16.52 -2.33 11.87
N GLY A 67 -15.66 -3.35 11.85
CA GLY A 67 -14.93 -3.80 13.04
C GLY A 67 -15.75 -4.74 13.92
N GLY A 68 -15.42 -4.79 15.22
CA GLY A 68 -16.05 -5.68 16.19
C GLY A 68 -15.55 -7.12 16.15
N SER A 69 -16.25 -8.01 16.88
CA SER A 69 -15.88 -9.42 17.04
C SER A 69 -15.61 -10.16 15.71
N PRO A 70 -16.42 -9.99 14.63
CA PRO A 70 -16.16 -10.63 13.35
C PRO A 70 -14.84 -10.22 12.68
N ALA A 71 -14.29 -9.05 13.03
CA ALA A 71 -13.04 -8.53 12.46
C ALA A 71 -11.80 -8.90 13.30
N SER A 72 -11.95 -9.51 14.48
CA SER A 72 -10.86 -9.77 15.43
C SER A 72 -9.66 -10.52 14.81
N ALA A 73 -9.93 -11.58 14.04
CA ALA A 73 -8.87 -12.33 13.34
C ALA A 73 -8.14 -11.47 12.30
N VAL A 74 -8.86 -10.59 11.61
CA VAL A 74 -8.27 -9.65 10.64
C VAL A 74 -7.47 -8.57 11.36
N ASP A 75 -7.90 -8.10 12.53
CA ASP A 75 -7.19 -7.10 13.31
C ASP A 75 -5.88 -7.66 13.89
N MET A 76 -5.88 -8.95 14.27
CA MET A 76 -4.66 -9.67 14.63
C MET A 76 -3.72 -9.78 13.42
N LEU A 77 -4.25 -10.14 12.24
CA LEU A 77 -3.48 -10.14 11.00
C LEU A 77 -2.86 -8.76 10.71
N ARG A 78 -3.66 -7.69 10.75
CA ARG A 78 -3.20 -6.31 10.57
C ARG A 78 -2.04 -5.99 11.49
N THR A 79 -2.17 -6.34 12.78
CA THR A 79 -1.15 -6.06 13.78
C THR A 79 0.17 -6.75 13.44
N ARG A 80 0.12 -8.03 13.07
CA ARG A 80 1.32 -8.80 12.67
C ARG A 80 1.94 -8.25 11.39
N VAL A 81 1.13 -7.98 10.36
CA VAL A 81 1.58 -7.39 9.10
C VAL A 81 2.29 -6.06 9.35
N LEU A 82 1.66 -5.13 10.09
CA LEU A 82 2.27 -3.83 10.38
C LEU A 82 3.58 -3.93 11.16
N GLN A 83 3.64 -4.82 12.15
CA GLN A 83 4.88 -5.05 12.92
C GLN A 83 6.01 -5.51 12.00
N GLN A 84 5.73 -6.48 11.12
CA GLN A 84 6.73 -7.03 10.21
C GLN A 84 7.13 -6.03 9.12
N MET A 85 6.18 -5.30 8.54
CA MET A 85 6.48 -4.25 7.56
C MET A 85 7.39 -3.17 8.17
N ARG A 86 7.06 -2.70 9.39
CA ARG A 86 7.89 -1.70 10.11
C ARG A 86 9.27 -2.23 10.47
N ALA A 87 9.36 -3.46 10.97
CA ALA A 87 10.64 -4.06 11.39
C ALA A 87 11.64 -4.18 10.23
N ASN A 88 11.13 -4.36 9.00
CA ASN A 88 11.96 -4.51 7.81
C ASN A 88 12.00 -3.25 6.93
N ASN A 89 11.37 -2.15 7.36
CA ASN A 89 11.20 -0.92 6.57
C ASN A 89 10.58 -1.17 5.18
N TRP A 90 9.62 -2.09 5.11
CA TRP A 90 8.88 -2.43 3.89
C TRP A 90 7.62 -1.57 3.75
N ARG A 91 7.24 -1.27 2.51
CA ARG A 91 6.04 -0.48 2.16
C ARG A 91 5.16 -1.15 1.11
N ARG A 92 5.61 -2.21 0.44
CA ARG A 92 4.89 -2.89 -0.64
C ARG A 92 4.66 -4.37 -0.30
N LEU A 93 3.39 -4.74 -0.17
CA LEU A 93 2.95 -6.10 0.16
C LEU A 93 2.09 -6.67 -0.96
N ALA A 94 2.54 -7.76 -1.59
CA ALA A 94 1.68 -8.56 -2.43
C ALA A 94 0.93 -9.62 -1.62
N ILE A 95 -0.33 -9.84 -1.97
CA ILE A 95 -1.15 -10.94 -1.45
C ILE A 95 -1.48 -11.84 -2.63
N THR A 96 -1.12 -13.11 -2.50
CA THR A 96 -1.35 -14.13 -3.54
C THR A 96 -1.84 -15.43 -2.92
N SER A 97 -2.06 -16.45 -3.75
CA SER A 97 -2.40 -17.80 -3.29
C SER A 97 -1.82 -18.84 -4.24
N PRO A 98 -1.64 -20.11 -3.79
CA PRO A 98 -1.19 -21.15 -4.70
C PRO A 98 -2.17 -21.40 -5.84
N SER A 99 -3.47 -21.47 -5.54
CA SER A 99 -4.52 -21.75 -6.52
C SER A 99 -5.69 -20.77 -6.42
N ALA A 100 -6.60 -20.85 -7.39
CA ALA A 100 -7.79 -19.99 -7.44
C ALA A 100 -8.73 -20.25 -6.26
N ASN A 101 -9.58 -19.28 -5.94
CA ASN A 101 -10.58 -19.36 -4.88
C ASN A 101 -10.02 -19.56 -3.45
N CYS A 102 -8.74 -19.30 -3.16
CA CYS A 102 -8.24 -19.34 -1.78
C CYS A 102 -8.74 -18.18 -0.89
N GLY A 103 -9.34 -17.14 -1.49
CA GLY A 103 -9.90 -15.98 -0.79
C GLY A 103 -8.92 -14.82 -0.61
N LYS A 104 -7.84 -14.78 -1.39
CA LYS A 104 -6.86 -13.68 -1.46
C LYS A 104 -7.48 -12.29 -1.57
N SER A 105 -8.47 -12.09 -2.42
CA SER A 105 -9.14 -10.80 -2.63
C SER A 105 -9.98 -10.39 -1.41
N THR A 106 -10.65 -11.36 -0.76
CA THR A 106 -11.36 -11.12 0.51
C THR A 106 -10.39 -10.76 1.63
N VAL A 107 -9.25 -11.45 1.74
CA VAL A 107 -8.21 -11.14 2.72
C VAL A 107 -7.62 -9.76 2.47
N SER A 108 -7.31 -9.42 1.22
CA SER A 108 -6.75 -8.13 0.82
C SER A 108 -7.67 -6.96 1.20
N LEU A 109 -8.97 -7.07 0.88
CA LEU A 109 -9.96 -6.06 1.26
C LEU A 109 -10.10 -5.94 2.77
N ASN A 110 -10.22 -7.06 3.48
CA ASN A 110 -10.36 -7.04 4.94
C ASN A 110 -9.13 -6.42 5.62
N LEU A 111 -7.92 -6.77 5.17
CA LEU A 111 -6.69 -6.17 5.68
C LEU A 111 -6.67 -4.66 5.42
N ALA A 112 -6.99 -4.23 4.20
CA ALA A 112 -7.04 -2.82 3.83
C ALA A 112 -8.07 -2.03 4.66
N PHE A 113 -9.28 -2.56 4.87
CA PHE A 113 -10.27 -1.91 5.73
C PHE A 113 -9.85 -1.91 7.21
N SER A 114 -9.26 -2.99 7.72
CA SER A 114 -8.74 -3.02 9.09
C SER A 114 -7.64 -1.97 9.30
N LEU A 115 -6.76 -1.76 8.31
CA LEU A 115 -5.76 -0.70 8.30
C LEU A 115 -6.38 0.69 8.24
N ALA A 116 -7.43 0.88 7.43
CA ALA A 116 -8.14 2.15 7.32
C ALA A 116 -8.75 2.61 8.65
N ARG A 117 -9.09 1.67 9.56
CA ARG A 117 -9.53 2.00 10.92
C ARG A 117 -8.42 2.55 11.82
N GLN A 118 -7.19 2.70 11.34
CA GLN A 118 -6.10 3.39 12.03
C GLN A 118 -5.88 4.75 11.34
N PRO A 119 -6.34 5.87 11.94
CA PRO A 119 -6.36 7.18 11.27
C PRO A 119 -4.99 7.65 10.77
N ASP A 120 -3.91 7.26 11.45
CA ASP A 120 -2.54 7.67 11.12
C ASP A 120 -1.91 6.84 9.98
N LEU A 121 -2.59 5.80 9.50
CA LEU A 121 -2.08 4.93 8.44
C LEU A 121 -2.77 5.23 7.13
N ARG A 122 -1.98 5.55 6.10
CA ARG A 122 -2.46 5.65 4.71
C ARG A 122 -2.20 4.34 3.98
N THR A 123 -3.23 3.77 3.37
CA THR A 123 -3.15 2.49 2.67
C THR A 123 -3.64 2.62 1.24
N VAL A 124 -2.89 2.09 0.28
CA VAL A 124 -3.33 1.99 -1.12
C VAL A 124 -3.50 0.50 -1.45
N LEU A 125 -4.71 0.08 -1.82
CA LEU A 125 -5.00 -1.27 -2.30
C LEU A 125 -5.15 -1.25 -3.82
N ILE A 126 -4.40 -2.11 -4.50
CA ILE A 126 -4.36 -2.21 -5.95
C ILE A 126 -4.73 -3.62 -6.39
N GLU A 127 -5.62 -3.72 -7.37
CA GLU A 127 -5.93 -4.97 -8.05
C GLU A 127 -4.95 -5.26 -9.19
N LEU A 128 -4.12 -6.29 -9.00
CA LEU A 128 -3.18 -6.81 -10.00
C LEU A 128 -3.57 -8.18 -10.56
N ASP A 129 -4.65 -8.79 -10.08
CA ASP A 129 -5.31 -9.89 -10.80
C ASP A 129 -6.03 -9.36 -12.05
N LEU A 130 -5.24 -8.97 -13.05
CA LEU A 130 -5.73 -8.37 -14.29
C LEU A 130 -6.41 -9.40 -15.19
N ARG A 131 -6.23 -10.70 -14.91
CA ARG A 131 -6.90 -11.80 -15.64
C ARG A 131 -8.34 -11.97 -15.17
N ARG A 132 -8.58 -11.88 -13.86
CA ARG A 132 -9.89 -12.07 -13.25
C ARG A 132 -10.11 -11.04 -12.14
N PRO A 133 -10.24 -9.75 -12.49
CA PRO A 133 -10.48 -8.73 -11.49
C PRO A 133 -11.82 -8.97 -10.78
N THR A 134 -11.81 -8.91 -9.44
CA THR A 134 -12.97 -9.14 -8.57
C THR A 134 -13.23 -8.01 -7.58
N LEU A 135 -12.23 -7.21 -7.19
CA LEU A 135 -12.34 -6.17 -6.15
C LEU A 135 -13.45 -5.17 -6.46
N GLY A 136 -13.50 -4.66 -7.71
CA GLY A 136 -14.55 -3.72 -8.12
C GLY A 136 -15.96 -4.30 -7.92
N SER A 137 -16.17 -5.56 -8.32
CA SER A 137 -17.45 -6.27 -8.16
C SER A 137 -17.79 -6.63 -6.70
N MET A 138 -16.76 -6.80 -5.85
CA MET A 138 -16.94 -7.03 -4.43
C MET A 138 -17.35 -5.75 -3.70
N LEU A 139 -16.85 -4.61 -4.15
CA LEU A 139 -17.13 -3.28 -3.59
C LEU A 139 -18.35 -2.58 -4.22
N GLY A 140 -18.84 -3.06 -5.36
CA GLY A 140 -20.00 -2.47 -6.04
C GLY A 140 -19.62 -1.26 -6.88
N VAL A 141 -18.34 -1.19 -7.29
CA VAL A 141 -17.81 -0.11 -8.12
C VAL A 141 -18.35 -0.27 -9.54
N SER A 142 -19.13 0.72 -9.97
CA SER A 142 -19.62 0.83 -11.36
C SER A 142 -18.81 1.81 -12.20
N ARG A 143 -17.89 2.56 -11.59
CA ARG A 143 -17.04 3.55 -12.27
C ARG A 143 -16.08 2.87 -13.24
N ASP A 144 -15.81 3.53 -14.37
CA ASP A 144 -14.84 3.08 -15.36
C ASP A 144 -13.41 3.29 -14.87
N ILE A 145 -12.94 2.38 -14.02
CA ILE A 145 -11.60 2.41 -13.42
C ILE A 145 -10.77 1.27 -14.00
N SER A 146 -9.51 1.57 -14.31
CA SER A 146 -8.55 0.57 -14.78
C SER A 146 -7.16 0.90 -14.26
N PHE A 147 -6.69 0.15 -13.27
CA PHE A 147 -5.29 0.19 -12.86
C PHE A 147 -4.36 -0.33 -13.97
N ALA A 148 -4.82 -1.27 -14.80
CA ALA A 148 -4.07 -1.70 -15.99
C ALA A 148 -3.75 -0.50 -16.91
N GLY A 149 -4.71 0.39 -17.15
CA GLY A 149 -4.47 1.63 -17.89
C GLY A 149 -3.59 2.64 -17.14
N VAL A 150 -3.45 2.53 -15.83
CA VAL A 150 -2.48 3.32 -15.07
C VAL A 150 -1.07 2.77 -15.28
N LEU A 151 -0.92 1.44 -15.28
CA LEU A 151 0.36 0.77 -15.50
C LEU A 151 0.93 1.00 -16.91
N ASP A 152 0.09 1.10 -17.94
CA ASP A 152 0.52 1.38 -19.32
C ASP A 152 0.65 2.89 -19.63
N GLY A 153 0.34 3.76 -18.65
CA GLY A 153 0.43 5.20 -18.77
C GLY A 153 -0.72 5.86 -19.56
N SER A 154 -1.71 5.10 -20.03
CA SER A 154 -2.88 5.66 -20.73
C SER A 154 -3.87 6.38 -19.81
N ARG A 155 -3.77 6.14 -18.49
CA ARG A 155 -4.65 6.71 -17.47
C ARG A 155 -3.85 7.21 -16.27
N ARG A 156 -4.38 8.23 -15.61
CA ARG A 156 -3.80 8.79 -14.37
C ARG A 156 -4.38 8.07 -13.16
N PHE A 157 -3.55 7.83 -12.14
CA PHE A 157 -3.98 7.17 -10.90
C PHE A 157 -5.10 7.93 -10.18
N GLU A 158 -5.04 9.26 -10.13
CA GLU A 158 -6.04 10.10 -9.43
C GLU A 158 -7.47 9.93 -9.99
N ASP A 159 -7.59 9.60 -11.29
CA ASP A 159 -8.87 9.35 -11.94
C ASP A 159 -9.32 7.88 -11.83
N ASN A 160 -8.41 7.00 -11.40
CA ASN A 160 -8.56 5.54 -11.39
C ASN A 160 -8.35 4.95 -9.98
N ALA A 161 -8.50 5.75 -8.94
CA ALA A 161 -8.55 5.30 -7.56
C ALA A 161 -9.76 5.91 -6.86
N LEU A 162 -10.34 5.16 -5.92
CA LEU A 162 -11.45 5.62 -5.08
C LEU A 162 -11.01 5.63 -3.62
N ARG A 163 -11.39 6.67 -2.89
CA ARG A 163 -11.03 6.85 -1.48
C ARG A 163 -12.15 6.42 -0.55
N HIS A 164 -11.83 5.63 0.46
CA HIS A 164 -12.66 5.37 1.62
C HIS A 164 -12.06 6.07 2.86
N GLY A 165 -12.89 6.84 3.58
CA GLY A 165 -12.42 7.66 4.69
C GLY A 165 -11.39 8.68 4.23
N ASP A 166 -10.38 8.95 5.07
CA ASP A 166 -9.30 9.89 4.76
C ASP A 166 -7.98 9.20 4.37
N ASN A 167 -7.95 7.87 4.41
CA ASN A 167 -6.69 7.14 4.50
C ASN A 167 -6.66 5.77 3.80
N LEU A 168 -7.72 5.37 3.08
CA LEU A 168 -7.70 4.19 2.21
C LEU A 168 -8.04 4.56 0.77
N ALA A 169 -7.14 4.28 -0.18
CA ALA A 169 -7.38 4.40 -1.60
C ALA A 169 -7.41 3.00 -2.22
N ILE A 170 -8.37 2.75 -3.11
CA ILE A 170 -8.54 1.47 -3.79
C ILE A 170 -8.58 1.71 -5.30
N SER A 171 -7.71 1.04 -6.04
CA SER A 171 -7.71 1.02 -7.49
C SER A 171 -8.00 -0.40 -8.00
N THR A 172 -8.98 -0.51 -8.89
CA THR A 172 -9.50 -1.79 -9.38
C THR A 172 -9.41 -1.85 -10.90
N ASN A 173 -9.94 -2.92 -11.50
CA ASN A 173 -10.15 -3.01 -12.94
C ASN A 173 -11.60 -3.36 -13.25
N ARG A 174 -12.22 -2.63 -14.19
CA ARG A 174 -13.59 -2.91 -14.64
C ARG A 174 -13.73 -4.27 -15.33
N GLY A 175 -12.65 -4.74 -15.96
CA GLY A 175 -12.62 -5.98 -16.70
C GLY A 175 -11.19 -6.46 -16.93
N PRO A 176 -11.03 -7.66 -17.51
CA PRO A 176 -9.73 -8.26 -17.71
C PRO A 176 -8.87 -7.47 -18.71
N SER A 177 -7.56 -7.46 -18.48
CA SER A 177 -6.57 -6.96 -19.43
C SER A 177 -6.22 -8.04 -20.47
N ARG A 178 -5.80 -7.62 -21.67
CA ARG A 178 -5.44 -8.53 -22.77
C ARG A 178 -4.12 -9.26 -22.52
N ASN A 179 -3.09 -8.52 -22.08
CA ASN A 179 -1.73 -9.05 -21.87
C ASN A 179 -1.22 -8.74 -20.44
N PRO A 180 -1.78 -9.36 -19.38
CA PRO A 180 -1.42 -9.08 -18.00
C PRO A 180 0.07 -9.21 -17.66
N ALA A 181 0.70 -10.34 -18.01
CA ALA A 181 2.09 -10.61 -17.65
C ALA A 181 3.08 -9.65 -18.33
N GLU A 182 2.85 -9.28 -19.59
CA GLU A 182 3.66 -8.28 -20.32
C GLU A 182 3.54 -6.91 -19.67
N LEU A 183 2.32 -6.52 -19.26
CA LEU A 183 2.08 -5.25 -18.61
C LEU A 183 2.77 -5.17 -17.24
N LEU A 184 2.70 -6.25 -16.44
CA LEU A 184 3.31 -6.32 -15.10
C LEU A 184 4.84 -6.39 -15.14
N ASN A 185 5.43 -6.92 -16.22
CA ASN A 185 6.87 -6.86 -16.49
C ASN A 185 7.30 -5.57 -17.21
N GLY A 186 6.36 -4.65 -17.47
CA GLY A 186 6.65 -3.44 -18.23
C GLY A 186 7.67 -2.54 -17.53
N PRO A 187 8.53 -1.82 -18.29
CA PRO A 187 9.59 -0.98 -17.71
C PRO A 187 9.05 0.17 -16.85
N HIS A 188 7.81 0.62 -17.11
CA HIS A 188 7.19 1.76 -16.43
C HIS A 188 6.51 1.38 -15.10
N VAL A 189 6.36 0.09 -14.77
CA VAL A 189 5.66 -0.33 -13.54
C VAL A 189 6.34 0.26 -12.30
N ALA A 190 7.67 0.19 -12.24
CA ALA A 190 8.45 0.73 -11.12
C ALA A 190 8.26 2.25 -10.97
N GLU A 191 8.22 2.97 -12.09
CA GLU A 191 8.02 4.42 -12.12
C GLU A 191 6.61 4.78 -11.64
N VAL A 192 5.57 4.12 -12.16
CA VAL A 192 4.18 4.33 -11.75
C VAL A 192 3.99 4.09 -10.24
N LEU A 193 4.56 3.03 -9.69
CA LEU A 193 4.48 2.76 -8.24
C LEU A 193 5.22 3.82 -7.44
N SER A 194 6.39 4.26 -7.90
CA SER A 194 7.18 5.30 -7.24
C SER A 194 6.48 6.66 -7.27
N ASP A 195 5.80 6.99 -8.36
CA ASP A 195 4.99 8.21 -8.47
C ASP A 195 3.79 8.19 -7.52
N ILE A 196 3.13 7.03 -7.37
CA ILE A 196 2.06 6.86 -6.38
C ILE A 196 2.61 7.02 -4.97
N GLU A 197 3.77 6.43 -4.66
CA GLU A 197 4.41 6.57 -3.35
C GLU A 197 4.80 8.01 -3.05
N ALA A 198 5.44 8.70 -4.00
CA ALA A 198 5.88 10.07 -3.83
C ALA A 198 4.69 11.03 -3.63
N ARG A 199 3.59 10.82 -4.36
CA ARG A 199 2.44 11.72 -4.33
C ARG A 199 1.48 11.45 -3.17
N TYR A 200 1.25 10.20 -2.82
CA TYR A 200 0.26 9.82 -1.81
C TYR A 200 0.87 9.43 -0.47
N ASP A 201 2.19 9.23 -0.42
CA ASP A 201 2.94 8.81 0.77
C ASP A 201 2.20 7.76 1.62
N PRO A 202 1.85 6.59 1.04
CA PRO A 202 1.14 5.55 1.77
C PRO A 202 2.07 4.87 2.77
N THR A 203 1.58 4.60 3.97
CA THR A 203 2.28 3.74 4.93
C THR A 203 2.45 2.32 4.38
N LEU A 204 1.46 1.84 3.62
CA LEU A 204 1.46 0.51 3.02
C LEU A 204 0.72 0.50 1.68
N MET A 205 1.33 -0.08 0.65
CA MET A 205 0.68 -0.46 -0.59
C MET A 205 0.43 -1.97 -0.59
N ILE A 206 -0.82 -2.38 -0.82
CA ILE A 206 -1.26 -3.77 -0.89
C ILE A 206 -1.62 -4.09 -2.34
N PHE A 207 -1.12 -5.21 -2.85
CA PHE A 207 -1.39 -5.67 -4.20
C PHE A 207 -2.12 -7.03 -4.17
N ASP A 208 -3.39 -7.08 -4.60
CA ASP A 208 -4.11 -8.34 -4.80
C ASP A 208 -3.73 -8.94 -6.15
N THR A 209 -2.95 -10.02 -6.13
CA THR A 209 -2.34 -10.63 -7.32
C THR A 209 -3.07 -11.92 -7.73
N PRO A 210 -2.91 -12.43 -8.95
CA PRO A 210 -3.51 -13.72 -9.34
C PRO A 210 -2.84 -14.90 -8.62
N PRO A 211 -3.45 -16.11 -8.65
CA PRO A 211 -2.84 -17.30 -8.06
C PRO A 211 -1.53 -17.67 -8.76
N MET A 212 -0.50 -17.97 -7.97
CA MET A 212 0.86 -18.25 -8.46
C MET A 212 0.95 -19.46 -9.37
N LEU A 213 0.31 -20.58 -9.01
CA LEU A 213 0.44 -21.82 -9.80
C LEU A 213 -0.47 -21.84 -11.03
N ALA A 214 -1.25 -20.79 -11.24
CA ALA A 214 -2.15 -20.65 -12.38
C ALA A 214 -1.63 -19.69 -13.46
N ALA A 215 -0.75 -18.76 -13.10
CA ALA A 215 -0.24 -17.75 -14.02
C ALA A 215 1.10 -17.16 -13.54
N ASP A 216 1.90 -16.67 -14.49
CA ASP A 216 3.23 -16.10 -14.29
C ASP A 216 3.23 -14.63 -13.83
N ASP A 217 2.07 -13.96 -13.86
CA ASP A 217 1.84 -12.57 -13.48
C ASP A 217 2.42 -12.19 -12.10
N THR A 218 2.25 -13.06 -11.09
CA THR A 218 2.74 -12.79 -9.74
C THR A 218 4.27 -12.81 -9.71
N MET A 219 4.90 -13.70 -10.47
CA MET A 219 6.36 -13.78 -10.58
C MET A 219 6.93 -12.58 -11.35
N ALA A 220 6.24 -12.15 -12.40
CA ALA A 220 6.55 -10.92 -13.14
C ALA A 220 6.58 -9.68 -12.23
N PHE A 221 5.65 -9.61 -11.28
CA PHE A 221 5.51 -8.48 -10.36
C PHE A 221 6.32 -8.62 -9.06
N ALA A 222 6.82 -9.82 -8.72
CA ALA A 222 7.44 -10.10 -7.42
C ALA A 222 8.64 -9.19 -7.10
N GLY A 223 9.43 -8.79 -8.10
CA GLY A 223 10.54 -7.86 -7.93
C GLY A 223 10.14 -6.41 -7.63
N GLN A 224 8.85 -6.07 -7.73
CA GLN A 224 8.30 -4.73 -7.44
C GLN A 224 7.77 -4.59 -6.02
N VAL A 225 7.76 -5.67 -5.23
CA VAL A 225 7.26 -5.71 -3.85
C VAL A 225 8.34 -6.14 -2.88
N ASP A 226 8.23 -5.65 -1.65
CA ASP A 226 9.19 -5.99 -0.60
C ASP A 226 8.95 -7.39 -0.04
N CYS A 227 7.68 -7.81 -0.03
CA CYS A 227 7.28 -9.12 0.45
C CYS A 227 5.94 -9.60 -0.10
N VAL A 228 5.70 -10.90 0.07
CA VAL A 228 4.49 -11.61 -0.33
C VAL A 228 3.87 -12.32 0.87
N LEU A 229 2.55 -12.25 0.99
CA LEU A 229 1.74 -13.00 1.93
C LEU A 229 0.89 -14.04 1.17
N LEU A 230 1.12 -15.32 1.48
CA LEU A 230 0.45 -16.43 0.82
C LEU A 230 -0.87 -16.76 1.52
N VAL A 231 -1.97 -16.84 0.77
CA VAL A 231 -3.28 -17.25 1.27
C VAL A 231 -3.57 -18.70 0.86
N ALA A 232 -3.55 -19.61 1.83
CA ALA A 232 -3.92 -21.00 1.65
C ALA A 232 -5.39 -21.21 2.06
N ALA A 233 -6.15 -22.02 1.32
CA ALA A 233 -7.49 -22.42 1.73
C ALA A 233 -7.45 -23.73 2.52
N ALA A 234 -8.06 -23.73 3.70
CA ALA A 234 -8.29 -24.93 4.49
C ALA A 234 -9.02 -26.00 3.67
N GLU A 235 -8.60 -27.25 3.85
CA GLU A 235 -9.14 -28.44 3.16
C GLU A 235 -8.97 -28.45 1.62
N ALA A 236 -8.31 -27.44 1.03
CA ALA A 236 -8.15 -27.33 -0.42
C ALA A 236 -6.70 -27.15 -0.86
N THR A 237 -5.94 -26.29 -0.18
CA THR A 237 -4.52 -26.05 -0.48
C THR A 237 -3.66 -27.09 0.22
N THR A 238 -2.77 -27.73 -0.53
CA THR A 238 -1.83 -28.73 -0.02
C THR A 238 -0.53 -28.08 0.44
N ILE A 239 0.18 -28.73 1.39
CA ILE A 239 1.51 -28.30 1.83
C ILE A 239 2.48 -28.23 0.63
N LYS A 240 2.41 -29.19 -0.29
CA LYS A 240 3.27 -29.21 -1.49
C LYS A 240 3.10 -27.97 -2.37
N GLU A 241 1.87 -27.48 -2.53
CA GLU A 241 1.59 -26.25 -3.29
C GLU A 241 2.14 -25.02 -2.59
N ILE A 242 2.07 -24.97 -1.25
CA ILE A 242 2.71 -23.90 -0.46
C ILE A 242 4.22 -23.93 -0.64
N ASP A 243 4.85 -25.10 -0.47
CA ASP A 243 6.30 -25.26 -0.65
C ASP A 243 6.76 -24.88 -2.07
N MET A 244 5.94 -25.17 -3.10
CA MET A 244 6.21 -24.72 -4.47
C MET A 244 6.24 -23.20 -4.57
N CYS A 245 5.20 -22.53 -4.05
CA CYS A 245 5.13 -21.07 -4.06
C CYS A 245 6.30 -20.44 -3.27
N GLU A 246 6.62 -20.95 -2.09
CA GLU A 246 7.73 -20.43 -1.28
C GLU A 246 9.07 -20.57 -1.99
N ARG A 247 9.33 -21.72 -2.64
CA ARG A 247 10.56 -21.93 -3.43
C ARG A 247 10.66 -20.97 -4.61
N GLU A 248 9.57 -20.74 -5.33
CA GLU A 248 9.55 -19.80 -6.46
C GLU A 248 9.79 -18.35 -5.98
N LEU A 249 9.13 -17.94 -4.89
CA LEU A 249 9.26 -16.60 -4.32
C LEU A 249 10.62 -16.33 -3.70
N ALA A 250 11.27 -17.33 -3.10
CA ALA A 250 12.55 -17.16 -2.42
C ALA A 250 13.66 -16.59 -3.33
N GLY A 251 13.55 -16.78 -4.65
CA GLY A 251 14.46 -16.18 -5.64
C GLY A 251 14.12 -14.75 -6.06
N GLN A 252 12.97 -14.21 -5.66
CA GLN A 252 12.45 -12.93 -6.14
C GLN A 252 12.21 -11.90 -5.03
N THR A 253 11.63 -12.32 -3.90
CA THR A 253 11.23 -11.43 -2.81
C THR A 253 11.06 -12.20 -1.49
N ASN A 254 10.74 -11.49 -0.42
CA ASN A 254 10.55 -12.10 0.89
C ASN A 254 9.16 -12.73 1.01
N VAL A 255 9.08 -13.95 1.54
CA VAL A 255 7.79 -14.52 1.97
C VAL A 255 7.54 -14.09 3.42
N MET A 256 6.53 -13.24 3.62
CA MET A 256 6.13 -12.77 4.95
C MET A 256 5.60 -13.92 5.81
N GLY A 257 4.82 -14.81 5.19
CA GLY A 257 4.23 -15.98 5.83
C GLY A 257 3.00 -16.47 5.06
N VAL A 258 2.25 -17.36 5.72
CA VAL A 258 1.05 -18.00 5.16
C VAL A 258 -0.16 -17.70 6.05
N ILE A 259 -1.27 -17.32 5.44
CA ILE A 259 -2.60 -17.24 6.06
C ILE A 259 -3.38 -18.49 5.68
N LEU A 260 -3.89 -19.20 6.68
CA LEU A 260 -4.91 -20.22 6.48
C LEU A 260 -6.30 -19.59 6.51
N ASN A 261 -6.98 -19.60 5.37
CA ASN A 261 -8.32 -19.05 5.19
C ASN A 261 -9.37 -20.17 5.05
N LYS A 262 -10.66 -19.82 5.20
CA LYS A 262 -11.82 -20.76 5.11
C LYS A 262 -11.86 -21.86 6.17
N CYS A 263 -11.22 -21.65 7.32
CA CYS A 263 -11.33 -22.56 8.45
C CYS A 263 -12.79 -22.67 8.91
N ARG A 264 -13.35 -23.88 8.91
CA ARG A 264 -14.71 -24.16 9.41
C ARG A 264 -14.78 -24.19 10.93
N TYR A 265 -13.68 -24.59 11.57
CA TYR A 265 -13.54 -24.69 13.01
C TYR A 265 -12.33 -23.85 13.42
N MET A 266 -12.57 -22.77 14.16
CA MET A 266 -11.52 -22.12 14.94
C MET A 266 -11.44 -22.94 16.23
N GLY A 267 -10.35 -23.69 16.45
CA GLY A 267 -10.18 -24.45 17.69
C GLY A 267 -10.33 -23.55 18.92
N GLN A 268 -10.80 -24.09 20.05
CA GLN A 268 -10.96 -23.33 21.30
C GLN A 268 -9.67 -22.58 21.72
N GLU A 269 -8.50 -23.06 21.28
CA GLU A 269 -7.18 -22.45 21.51
C GLU A 269 -6.96 -21.11 20.78
N TYR A 270 -7.76 -20.77 19.76
CA TYR A 270 -7.56 -19.56 18.93
C TYR A 270 -8.60 -18.46 19.17
N GLY A 271 -9.34 -18.53 20.27
CA GLY A 271 -9.97 -17.36 20.88
C GLY A 271 -11.23 -16.83 20.19
N SER A 272 -12.38 -17.31 20.65
CA SER A 272 -13.64 -16.55 20.64
C SER A 272 -14.21 -16.37 22.05
N GLY A 273 -13.50 -16.80 23.10
CA GLY A 273 -14.03 -16.82 24.48
C GLY A 273 -13.68 -15.60 25.34
N TYR A 274 -13.07 -14.54 24.79
CA TYR A 274 -12.64 -13.38 25.58
C TYR A 274 -13.61 -12.18 25.51
N TYR A 275 -14.57 -12.19 24.58
CA TYR A 275 -15.49 -11.06 24.34
C TYR A 275 -16.96 -11.50 24.21
N ASP A 276 -17.31 -12.68 24.72
CA ASP A 276 -18.71 -13.07 24.96
C ASP A 276 -19.15 -12.68 26.38
#